data_AF-A0A1H5GM15-F1
#
_entry.id   AF-A0A1H5GM15-F1
#
_cell.length_a   1.000
_cell.length_b   1.000
_cell.length_c   1.000
_cell.angle_alpha   90.00
_cell.angle_beta   90.00
_cell.angle_gamma   90.00
#
_symmetry.space_group_name_H-M   'P 1'
#
loop_
_entity.id
_entity.type
_entity.pdbx_description
1 polymer ?
#
loop_
_entity_poly.entity_id
_entity_poly.type
_entity_poly.pdbx_seq_one_letter_code
_entity_poly.pdbx_strand_id
1 'polypeptide(L)'
;MAGISKVELMLKTAKESDAGTDGWVYLGIAGRELHVDTTDNDFEPGAEFTYVFGQDANVLDAERNDPTAPRLNTDDLDRFPLYIRFEPKNGSDNWGLDEATVLVNPGTDLPHRYSNPAVIGAADHRKIWLGQKTGKMLHLRRY
;
A
#
# COMPACT_ATOMS: atom_id res chain seq x y z
N MET A 1 -18.72 3.43 -15.77
CA MET A 1 -17.65 3.95 -14.91
C MET A 1 -18.16 4.02 -13.48
N ALA A 2 -17.52 3.31 -12.56
CA ALA A 2 -17.83 3.40 -11.13
C ALA A 2 -16.76 4.25 -10.45
N GLY A 3 -17.18 5.09 -9.49
CA GLY A 3 -16.24 5.81 -8.64
C GLY A 3 -15.59 4.86 -7.64
N ILE A 4 -14.34 5.13 -7.29
CA ILE A 4 -13.69 4.48 -6.15
C ILE A 4 -14.23 5.15 -4.88
N SER A 5 -14.93 4.38 -4.05
CA SER A 5 -15.48 4.86 -2.77
C SER A 5 -14.69 4.38 -1.57
N LYS A 6 -14.05 3.22 -1.68
CA LYS A 6 -13.24 2.62 -0.60
C LYS A 6 -12.04 1.89 -1.17
N VAL A 7 -10.88 2.08 -0.56
CA VAL A 7 -9.67 1.30 -0.84
C VAL A 7 -9.16 0.72 0.47
N GLU A 8 -8.94 -0.58 0.51
CA GLU A 8 -8.31 -1.27 1.64
C GLU A 8 -6.93 -1.75 1.19
N LEU A 9 -5.90 -1.33 1.90
CA LEU A 9 -4.52 -1.76 1.72
C LEU A 9 -4.12 -2.57 2.94
N MET A 10 -3.77 -3.83 2.75
CA MET A 10 -3.10 -4.63 3.77
C MET A 10 -1.60 -4.66 3.45
N LEU A 11 -0.79 -4.31 4.45
CA LEU A 11 0.66 -4.44 4.41
C LEU A 11 1.12 -5.33 5.55
N LYS A 12 2.16 -6.11 5.27
CA LYS A 12 2.87 -6.90 6.26
C LYS A 12 4.37 -6.63 6.17
N THR A 13 4.94 -6.14 7.25
CA THR A 13 6.39 -5.95 7.36
C THR A 13 7.04 -7.29 7.70
N ALA A 14 8.23 -7.52 7.13
CA ALA A 14 9.01 -8.72 7.39
C ALA A 14 9.44 -8.80 8.86
N LYS A 15 9.73 -10.01 9.35
CA LYS A 15 9.94 -10.26 10.79
C LYS A 15 11.38 -9.98 11.26
N GLU A 16 12.29 -9.69 10.34
CA GLU A 16 13.68 -9.40 10.68
C GLU A 16 13.81 -8.11 11.50
N SER A 17 14.75 -8.07 12.44
CA SER A 17 14.90 -6.97 13.39
C SER A 17 15.16 -5.60 12.73
N ASP A 18 15.67 -5.58 11.50
CA ASP A 18 15.97 -4.38 10.72
C ASP A 18 14.96 -4.15 9.58
N ALA A 19 13.84 -4.89 9.56
CA ALA A 19 12.83 -4.79 8.51
C ALA A 19 11.90 -3.59 8.66
N GLY A 20 11.80 -2.98 9.85
CA GLY A 20 10.92 -1.86 10.10
C GLY A 20 11.43 -0.52 9.58
N THR A 21 10.55 0.49 9.56
CA THR A 21 10.89 1.82 9.04
C THR A 21 10.15 2.97 9.72
N ASP A 22 10.79 4.13 9.75
CA ASP A 22 10.21 5.44 10.10
C ASP A 22 9.91 6.30 8.84
N GLY A 23 10.21 5.78 7.65
CA GLY A 23 10.00 6.49 6.38
C GLY A 23 8.52 6.54 5.99
N TRP A 24 8.22 7.29 4.93
CA TRP A 24 6.85 7.44 4.45
C TRP A 24 6.49 6.37 3.43
N VAL A 25 5.30 5.81 3.55
CA VAL A 25 4.77 4.82 2.61
C VAL A 25 3.57 5.42 1.86
N TYR A 26 3.47 5.13 0.58
CA TYR A 26 2.43 5.64 -0.30
C TYR A 26 1.83 4.51 -1.14
N LEU A 27 0.52 4.57 -1.33
CA LEU A 27 -0.21 3.77 -2.31
C LEU A 27 -0.44 4.59 -3.56
N GLY A 28 0.22 4.23 -4.67
CA GLY A 28 -0.11 4.74 -6.00
C GLY A 28 -1.30 3.97 -6.58
N ILE A 29 -2.40 4.66 -6.86
CA ILE A 29 -3.63 4.08 -7.43
C ILE A 29 -4.35 5.10 -8.31
N ALA A 30 -4.85 4.67 -9.48
CA ALA A 30 -5.66 5.48 -10.40
C ALA A 30 -5.06 6.88 -10.70
N GLY A 31 -3.73 6.97 -10.79
CA GLY A 31 -3.01 8.20 -11.15
C GLY A 31 -2.66 9.13 -9.98
N ARG A 32 -2.86 8.73 -8.73
CA ARG A 32 -2.51 9.51 -7.53
C ARG A 32 -1.84 8.64 -6.45
N GLU A 33 -1.03 9.27 -5.61
CA GLU A 33 -0.51 8.67 -4.39
C GLU A 33 -1.34 9.05 -3.16
N LEU A 34 -1.65 8.07 -2.31
CA LEU A 34 -2.29 8.21 -1.01
C LEU A 34 -1.25 7.89 0.08
N HIS A 35 -1.08 8.77 1.06
CA HIS A 35 -0.13 8.56 2.16
C HIS A 35 -0.68 7.49 3.13
N VAL A 36 0.15 6.48 3.41
CA VAL A 36 -0.19 5.33 4.26
C VAL A 36 0.39 5.60 5.64
N ASP A 37 -0.45 6.05 6.56
CA ASP A 37 -0.04 6.46 7.91
C ASP A 37 -1.23 6.39 8.85
N THR A 38 -1.05 5.92 10.08
CA THR A 38 -2.07 5.94 11.14
C THR A 38 -1.47 6.48 12.44
N THR A 39 -2.24 6.48 13.53
CA THR A 39 -1.70 6.82 14.86
C THR A 39 -0.93 5.68 15.51
N ASP A 40 -1.04 4.47 14.97
CA ASP A 40 -0.38 3.28 15.46
C ASP A 40 1.06 3.18 14.90
N ASN A 41 1.84 2.22 15.39
CA ASN A 41 3.20 1.99 14.91
C ASN A 41 3.21 0.89 13.84
N ASP A 42 2.91 1.30 12.60
CA ASP A 42 2.34 0.39 11.61
C ASP A 42 3.36 -0.38 10.76
N PHE A 43 4.64 -0.03 10.91
CA PHE A 43 5.73 -0.54 10.09
C PHE A 43 6.83 -1.24 10.88
N GLU A 44 6.54 -1.66 12.12
CA GLU A 44 7.49 -2.44 12.93
C GLU A 44 7.74 -3.84 12.34
N PRO A 45 8.88 -4.48 12.64
CA PRO A 45 9.14 -5.86 12.26
C PRO A 45 8.00 -6.82 12.62
N GLY A 46 7.49 -7.54 11.62
CA GLY A 46 6.39 -8.49 11.76
C GLY A 46 5.01 -7.87 11.93
N ALA A 47 4.89 -6.54 11.86
CA ALA A 47 3.62 -5.83 11.86
C ALA A 47 2.76 -6.22 10.65
N GLU A 48 1.45 -6.32 10.88
CA GLU A 48 0.44 -6.52 9.84
C GLU A 48 -0.70 -5.53 10.10
N PHE A 49 -0.94 -4.63 9.14
CA PHE A 49 -1.91 -3.56 9.29
C PHE A 49 -2.77 -3.41 8.03
N THR A 50 -4.04 -3.05 8.24
CA THR A 50 -4.98 -2.73 7.16
C THR A 50 -5.35 -1.25 7.23
N TYR A 51 -5.01 -0.54 6.16
CA TYR A 51 -5.27 0.88 5.95
C TYR A 51 -6.47 1.06 5.04
N VAL A 52 -7.37 1.96 5.40
CA VAL A 52 -8.62 2.21 4.73
C VAL A 52 -8.67 3.67 4.28
N PHE A 53 -8.91 3.87 2.99
CA PHE A 53 -9.09 5.19 2.37
C PHE A 53 -10.53 5.35 1.88
N GLY A 54 -11.05 6.59 1.96
CA GLY A 54 -12.41 6.92 1.57
C GLY A 54 -13.43 6.55 2.65
N GLN A 55 -14.42 5.73 2.28
CA GLN A 55 -15.43 5.29 3.24
C GLN A 55 -14.81 4.48 4.38
N ASP A 56 -15.18 4.82 5.63
CA ASP A 56 -14.67 4.20 6.86
C ASP A 56 -13.15 4.33 7.04
N ALA A 57 -12.57 5.43 6.56
CA ALA A 57 -11.12 5.65 6.60
C ALA A 57 -10.55 5.60 8.03
N ASN A 58 -9.38 4.98 8.16
CA ASN A 58 -8.62 4.88 9.42
C ASN A 58 -7.20 5.46 9.32
N VAL A 59 -6.85 6.08 8.19
CA VAL A 59 -5.56 6.74 7.96
C VAL A 59 -5.56 8.19 8.45
N LEU A 60 -4.37 8.70 8.77
CA LEU A 60 -4.15 10.12 9.01
C LEU A 60 -4.42 10.96 7.75
N ASP A 61 -4.83 12.22 7.97
CA ASP A 61 -5.20 13.16 6.91
C ASP A 61 -6.22 12.57 5.91
N ALA A 62 -7.20 11.80 6.39
CA ALA A 62 -8.18 11.10 5.55
C ALA A 62 -8.85 12.01 4.50
N GLU A 63 -9.18 13.27 4.84
CA GLU A 63 -9.76 14.24 3.91
C GLU A 63 -8.83 14.58 2.73
N ARG A 64 -7.52 14.58 2.96
CA ARG A 64 -6.51 14.85 1.92
C ARG A 64 -6.15 13.59 1.13
N ASN A 65 -6.29 12.42 1.75
CA ASN A 65 -6.08 11.10 1.14
C ASN A 65 -7.40 10.47 0.64
N ASP A 66 -8.47 11.24 0.49
CA ASP A 66 -9.77 10.73 0.05
C ASP A 66 -9.77 10.45 -1.47
N PRO A 67 -10.00 9.20 -1.91
CA PRO A 67 -10.08 8.86 -3.34
C PRO A 67 -11.33 9.45 -4.03
N THR A 68 -12.25 10.06 -3.28
CA THR A 68 -13.45 10.72 -3.82
C THR A 68 -13.23 12.22 -4.10
N ALA A 69 -12.08 12.79 -3.71
CA ALA A 69 -11.77 14.22 -3.83
C ALA A 69 -10.32 14.52 -4.30
N PRO A 70 -10.06 14.69 -5.62
CA PRO A 70 -11.00 14.49 -6.73
C PRO A 70 -11.36 13.01 -6.90
N ARG A 71 -12.53 12.75 -7.49
CA ARG A 71 -13.05 11.40 -7.64
C ARG A 71 -12.21 10.58 -8.61
N LEU A 72 -11.54 9.57 -8.07
CA LEU A 72 -10.86 8.51 -8.82
C LEU A 72 -11.89 7.50 -9.35
N ASN A 73 -11.60 6.90 -10.49
CA ASN A 73 -12.52 5.99 -11.17
C ASN A 73 -11.89 4.62 -11.43
N THR A 74 -12.74 3.59 -11.47
CA THR A 74 -12.29 2.20 -11.71
C THR A 74 -11.68 2.01 -13.09
N ASP A 75 -12.06 2.82 -14.09
CA ASP A 75 -11.53 2.73 -15.45
C ASP A 75 -10.03 3.13 -15.53
N ASP A 76 -9.54 3.88 -14.54
CA ASP A 76 -8.15 4.31 -14.43
C ASP A 76 -7.27 3.25 -13.75
N LEU A 77 -7.87 2.22 -13.12
CA LEU A 77 -7.13 1.14 -12.46
C LEU A 77 -6.31 0.28 -13.42
N ASP A 78 -6.73 0.18 -14.67
CA ASP A 78 -5.99 -0.55 -15.72
C ASP A 78 -5.16 0.41 -16.60
N ARG A 79 -5.23 1.72 -16.36
CA ARG A 79 -4.51 2.76 -17.14
C ARG A 79 -3.27 3.28 -16.44
N PHE A 80 -3.28 3.30 -15.11
CA PHE A 80 -2.14 3.70 -14.29
C PHE A 80 -1.59 2.49 -13.53
N PRO A 81 -0.27 2.41 -13.32
CA PRO A 81 0.30 1.38 -12.47
C PRO A 81 -0.24 1.54 -11.04
N LEU A 82 -0.57 0.40 -10.41
CA LEU A 82 -0.81 0.34 -8.99
C LEU A 82 0.50 -0.09 -8.30
N TYR A 83 0.94 0.64 -7.29
CA TYR A 83 2.22 0.38 -6.63
C TYR A 83 2.24 0.83 -5.17
N ILE A 84 3.12 0.21 -4.38
CA ILE A 84 3.55 0.74 -3.09
C ILE A 84 4.85 1.52 -3.32
N ARG A 85 4.94 2.76 -2.83
CA ARG A 85 6.16 3.56 -2.84
C ARG A 85 6.63 3.83 -1.42
N PHE A 86 7.92 3.68 -1.20
CA PHE A 86 8.61 3.99 0.04
C PHE A 86 9.49 5.23 -0.15
N GLU A 87 9.38 6.20 0.75
CA GLU A 87 10.28 7.33 0.87
C GLU A 87 11.10 7.20 2.18
N PRO A 88 12.34 6.70 2.10
CA PRO A 88 13.19 6.56 3.26
C PRO A 88 13.49 7.89 3.93
N LYS A 89 13.50 7.91 5.27
CA LYS A 89 13.91 9.06 6.08
C LYS A 89 15.36 9.46 5.84
N ASN A 90 16.23 8.49 5.53
CA ASN A 90 17.64 8.69 5.22
C ASN A 90 18.23 7.48 4.45
N GLY A 91 19.53 7.53 4.12
CA GLY A 91 20.19 6.50 3.30
C GLY A 91 20.47 5.15 3.99
N SER A 92 20.17 5.03 5.29
CA SER A 92 20.21 3.77 6.04
C SER A 92 18.81 3.22 6.37
N ASP A 93 17.76 3.97 6.09
CA ASP A 93 16.38 3.55 6.30
C ASP A 93 15.97 2.62 5.15
N ASN A 94 15.79 1.35 5.49
CA ASN A 94 15.34 0.32 4.56
C ASN A 94 14.14 -0.37 5.17
N TRP A 95 13.19 -0.74 4.34
CA TRP A 95 11.96 -1.40 4.76
C TRP A 95 11.86 -2.76 4.11
N GLY A 96 11.74 -3.79 4.94
CA GLY A 96 11.50 -5.17 4.52
C GLY A 96 10.00 -5.41 4.40
N LEU A 97 9.46 -5.37 3.19
CA LEU A 97 8.06 -5.63 2.92
C LEU A 97 7.84 -7.12 2.62
N ASP A 98 7.00 -7.78 3.40
CA ASP A 98 6.65 -9.21 3.24
C ASP A 98 5.40 -9.39 2.38
N GLU A 99 4.33 -8.62 2.60
CA GLU A 99 3.11 -8.75 1.80
C GLU A 99 2.42 -7.41 1.55
N ALA A 100 1.82 -7.26 0.36
CA ALA A 100 0.96 -6.14 0.01
C ALA A 100 -0.27 -6.65 -0.77
N THR A 101 -1.46 -6.34 -0.26
CA THR A 101 -2.73 -6.62 -0.94
C THR A 101 -3.58 -5.36 -0.95
N VAL A 102 -4.17 -5.03 -2.10
CA VAL A 102 -5.11 -3.91 -2.25
C VAL A 102 -6.47 -4.43 -2.72
N LEU A 103 -7.52 -3.98 -2.06
CA LEU A 103 -8.91 -4.16 -2.46
C LEU A 103 -9.52 -2.80 -2.79
N VAL A 104 -10.18 -2.70 -3.94
CA VAL A 104 -10.93 -1.51 -4.35
C VAL A 104 -12.40 -1.85 -4.37
N ASN A 105 -13.20 -1.04 -3.67
CA ASN A 105 -14.64 -1.21 -3.49
C ASN A 105 -15.02 -2.63 -2.99
N PRO A 106 -14.47 -3.08 -1.84
CA PRO A 106 -14.63 -4.46 -1.35
C PRO A 106 -16.08 -4.88 -1.08
N GLY A 107 -16.99 -3.94 -0.82
CA GLY A 107 -18.41 -4.20 -0.59
C GLY A 107 -19.28 -4.32 -1.86
N THR A 108 -18.68 -4.34 -3.05
CA THR A 108 -19.40 -4.52 -4.32
C THR A 108 -19.39 -5.98 -4.77
N ASP A 109 -20.27 -6.34 -5.70
CA ASP A 109 -20.35 -7.71 -6.23
C ASP A 109 -19.07 -8.17 -6.96
N LEU A 110 -18.26 -7.21 -7.44
CA LEU A 110 -17.02 -7.45 -8.18
C LEU A 110 -15.89 -6.54 -7.65
N PRO A 111 -15.32 -6.86 -6.47
CA PRO A 111 -14.22 -6.08 -5.94
C PRO A 111 -12.96 -6.27 -6.79
N HIS A 112 -12.16 -5.22 -6.95
CA HIS A 112 -10.88 -5.33 -7.65
C HIS A 112 -9.79 -5.66 -6.64
N ARG A 113 -9.02 -6.72 -6.90
CA ARG A 113 -7.92 -7.16 -6.02
C ARG A 113 -6.58 -7.06 -6.73
N TYR A 114 -5.58 -6.55 -6.02
CA TYR A 114 -4.21 -6.41 -6.50
C TYR A 114 -3.23 -6.93 -5.46
N SER A 115 -2.14 -7.54 -5.94
CA SER A 115 -1.00 -7.94 -5.11
C SER A 115 0.24 -8.12 -5.98
N ASN A 116 1.41 -8.36 -5.38
CA ASN A 116 2.59 -8.79 -6.11
C ASN A 116 2.88 -10.28 -5.79
N PRO A 117 2.82 -11.19 -6.77
CA PRO A 117 3.08 -12.61 -6.56
C PRO A 117 4.48 -12.94 -6.05
N ALA A 118 5.46 -12.04 -6.26
CA ALA A 118 6.81 -12.21 -5.74
C ALA A 118 6.83 -12.11 -4.20
N VAL A 119 5.87 -11.38 -3.61
CA VAL A 119 5.77 -11.18 -2.17
C VAL A 119 4.59 -11.89 -1.52
N ILE A 120 3.63 -12.39 -2.29
CA ILE A 120 2.47 -13.08 -1.71
C ILE A 120 2.87 -14.45 -1.11
N GLY A 121 2.48 -14.70 0.14
CA GLY A 121 2.68 -15.96 0.86
C GLY A 121 3.98 -16.03 1.65
N ALA A 122 3.87 -16.48 2.90
CA ALA A 122 4.90 -16.45 3.96
C ALA A 122 6.11 -17.39 3.75
N ALA A 123 6.76 -17.34 2.61
CA ALA A 123 8.03 -18.03 2.38
C ALA A 123 9.21 -17.05 2.57
N ASP A 124 10.26 -17.46 3.29
CA ASP A 124 11.41 -16.62 3.68
C ASP A 124 12.12 -15.89 2.52
N HIS A 125 11.94 -16.35 1.28
CA HIS A 125 12.48 -15.79 0.04
C HIS A 125 11.52 -14.85 -0.71
N ARG A 126 10.38 -14.47 -0.12
CA ARG A 126 9.37 -13.64 -0.78
C ARG A 126 9.31 -12.19 -0.30
N LYS A 127 10.09 -11.79 0.71
CA LYS A 127 10.20 -10.37 1.06
C LYS A 127 10.99 -9.55 0.04
N ILE A 128 10.70 -8.26 -0.02
CA ILE A 128 11.45 -7.27 -0.80
C ILE A 128 11.99 -6.16 0.11
N TRP A 129 13.25 -5.78 -0.10
CA TRP A 129 13.86 -4.65 0.60
C TRP A 129 13.74 -3.38 -0.23
N LEU A 130 12.97 -2.43 0.26
CA LEU A 130 12.87 -1.09 -0.30
C LEU A 130 13.79 -0.13 0.45
N GLY A 131 14.40 0.81 -0.26
CA GLY A 131 15.38 1.70 0.32
C GLY A 131 16.02 2.61 -0.71
N GLN A 132 16.82 3.58 -0.25
CA GLN A 132 17.47 4.53 -1.15
C GLN A 132 18.41 3.85 -2.17
N LYS A 133 18.94 2.66 -1.82
CA LYS A 133 19.89 1.90 -2.64
C LYS A 133 19.31 0.63 -3.30
N THR A 134 18.09 0.23 -2.93
CA THR A 134 17.49 -1.04 -3.38
C THR A 134 16.18 -0.84 -4.15
N GLY A 135 15.87 0.41 -4.51
CA GLY A 135 14.62 0.78 -5.16
C GLY A 135 13.54 1.12 -4.14
N LYS A 136 12.60 1.96 -4.57
CA LYS A 136 11.59 2.58 -3.70
C LYS A 136 10.17 2.14 -4.01
N MET A 137 9.96 1.26 -4.98
CA MET A 137 8.63 0.95 -5.49
C MET A 137 8.43 -0.55 -5.68
N LEU A 138 7.26 -1.05 -5.26
CA LEU A 138 6.75 -2.38 -5.56
C LEU A 138 5.46 -2.24 -6.39
N HIS A 139 5.51 -2.62 -7.66
CA HIS A 139 4.31 -2.66 -8.50
C HIS A 139 3.42 -3.84 -8.13
N LEU A 140 2.11 -3.63 -8.07
CA LEU A 140 1.12 -4.67 -7.86
C LEU A 140 0.39 -4.94 -9.17
N ARG A 141 -0.07 -6.17 -9.36
CA ARG A 141 -0.88 -6.55 -10.51
C ARG A 141 -2.22 -7.10 -10.04
N ARG A 142 -3.21 -6.97 -10.92
CA ARG A 142 -4.55 -7.51 -10.70
C ARG A 142 -4.49 -9.04 -10.60
N TYR A 143 -5.28 -9.59 -9.68
CA TYR A 143 -5.48 -11.03 -9.51
C TYR A 143 -6.85 -11.44 -10.05
#